data_AF-A0AAV4IPS2-F1
#
_entry.id   AF-A0AAV4IPS2-F1
#
_cell.length_a   1.000
_cell.length_b   1.000
_cell.length_c   1.000
_cell.angle_alpha   90.00
_cell.angle_beta   90.00
_cell.angle_gamma   90.00
#
_symmetry.space_group_name_H-M   'P 1'
#
loop_
_entity.id
_entity.type
_entity.pdbx_description
1 polymer ?
#
loop_
_entity_poly.entity_id
_entity_poly.type
_entity_poly.pdbx_seq_one_letter_code
_entity_poly.pdbx_strand_id
1 'polypeptide(L)'
;MNFTQENTSASEDLIPSNVTLTTPISFQPQNIRRFIFINYILLCNIIAVFGIVSNIMNAVIFWRQGLAEAINVSFFALSLSDLCQLVMVVLVSNFHIPALALRSNFAVFLNRLTYYVCGVLRICFSRISVWITVLITLERCVCILSPLKVRVFFTPQRLSLVIAAIAALILISSSPVFATVKVVKSVEPKTNQTLYSLVVLKLGSSMQDFSVLAMMCTQLLSLSIIVINNVLLLLALKRRKQRWIQERSGVFVLRETVQRPVDDQEDAVTTAGSSGHGAAASALNITIAQSTEVVVGRARTAGPGPGLPSTATIMRDRKLSRMVIILSVILVGSFLPSTVWFCLTRIRPEFQPNGR
;
A
#
# COMPACT_ATOMS: atom_id res chain seq x y z
N MET A 1 -20.60 38.35 71.04
CA MET A 1 -19.13 38.10 71.01
C MET A 1 -18.95 36.64 70.63
N ASN A 2 -19.16 36.26 69.36
CA ASN A 2 -18.17 36.28 68.26
C ASN A 2 -16.84 35.62 68.62
N PHE A 3 -16.76 34.32 68.36
CA PHE A 3 -15.53 33.65 67.96
C PHE A 3 -15.60 33.41 66.45
N THR A 4 -14.98 34.29 65.68
CA THR A 4 -14.69 34.17 64.24
C THR A 4 -13.50 33.21 64.07
N GLN A 5 -13.69 32.09 63.37
CA GLN A 5 -13.41 31.90 61.94
C GLN A 5 -11.90 31.85 61.65
N GLU A 6 -11.36 30.63 61.74
CA GLU A 6 -10.04 30.27 61.24
C GLU A 6 -10.19 29.91 59.75
N ASN A 7 -9.59 30.74 58.90
CA ASN A 7 -9.55 30.58 57.45
C ASN A 7 -8.67 29.38 57.06
N THR A 8 -9.28 28.22 56.81
CA THR A 8 -8.66 27.14 56.01
C THR A 8 -8.87 27.42 54.53
N SER A 9 -8.10 28.36 53.99
CA SER A 9 -7.94 28.57 52.56
C SER A 9 -6.90 27.58 52.01
N ALA A 10 -7.34 26.39 51.62
CA ALA A 10 -6.60 25.54 50.69
C ALA A 10 -7.50 24.41 50.19
N SER A 11 -7.69 24.34 48.86
CA SER A 11 -8.27 23.25 48.04
C SER A 11 -9.65 23.44 47.40
N GLU A 12 -10.07 24.68 47.16
CA GLU A 12 -10.96 25.02 46.04
C GLU A 12 -10.14 25.66 44.91
N ASP A 13 -9.46 24.87 44.09
CA ASP A 13 -8.95 25.32 42.78
C ASP A 13 -8.38 24.14 41.99
N LEU A 14 -9.17 23.53 41.09
CA LEU A 14 -8.81 23.17 39.71
C LEU A 14 -9.88 22.27 39.05
N ILE A 15 -11.08 22.80 38.81
CA ILE A 15 -11.85 22.36 37.63
C ILE A 15 -12.10 23.61 36.80
N PRO A 16 -11.33 23.83 35.72
CA PRO A 16 -11.64 24.88 34.76
C PRO A 16 -13.08 24.68 34.26
N SER A 17 -13.91 25.72 34.37
CA SER A 17 -15.35 25.77 34.03
C SER A 17 -15.66 25.57 32.53
N ASN A 18 -14.69 25.05 31.78
CA ASN A 18 -14.69 24.83 30.34
C ASN A 18 -14.29 23.37 29.99
N VAL A 19 -14.44 22.44 30.93
CA VAL A 19 -14.56 21.02 30.60
C VAL A 19 -15.87 20.84 29.84
N THR A 20 -15.80 20.91 28.51
CA THR A 20 -16.79 20.26 27.66
C THR A 20 -16.74 18.78 27.99
N LEU A 21 -17.59 18.35 28.93
CA LEU A 21 -17.94 16.96 29.11
C LEU A 21 -18.41 16.51 27.73
N THR A 22 -17.54 15.78 27.01
CA THR A 22 -17.94 15.23 25.72
C THR A 22 -19.21 14.46 25.97
N THR A 23 -20.24 14.89 25.26
CA THR A 23 -21.65 14.68 25.48
C THR A 23 -21.99 13.34 26.15
N PRO A 24 -22.98 13.32 27.07
CA PRO A 24 -23.60 12.05 27.44
C PRO A 24 -24.01 11.36 26.14
N ILE A 25 -24.02 10.03 26.13
CA ILE A 25 -24.43 9.18 24.99
C ILE A 25 -25.87 9.56 24.63
N SER A 26 -26.04 10.65 23.90
CA SER A 26 -27.31 11.31 23.63
C SER A 26 -27.80 10.70 22.34
N PHE A 27 -28.75 9.77 22.47
CA PHE A 27 -29.70 9.35 21.44
C PHE A 27 -29.21 9.47 20.00
N GLN A 28 -28.26 8.62 19.59
CA GLN A 28 -28.09 8.40 18.16
C GLN A 28 -29.42 7.82 17.60
N PRO A 29 -29.93 8.33 16.47
CA PRO A 29 -31.09 7.78 15.79
C PRO A 29 -30.99 6.26 15.69
N GLN A 30 -32.09 5.54 15.91
CA GLN A 30 -32.08 4.06 15.92
C GLN A 30 -31.44 3.47 14.64
N ASN A 31 -31.59 4.17 13.51
CA ASN A 31 -30.99 3.82 12.23
C ASN A 31 -29.46 3.86 12.25
N ILE A 32 -28.85 4.89 12.87
CA ILE A 32 -27.40 5.02 12.99
C ILE A 32 -26.85 3.92 13.90
N ARG A 33 -27.53 3.63 15.01
CA ARG A 33 -27.13 2.55 15.92
C ARG A 33 -27.15 1.18 15.24
N ARG A 34 -28.20 0.88 14.46
CA ARG A 34 -28.29 -0.35 13.66
C ARG A 34 -27.19 -0.42 12.61
N PHE A 35 -26.93 0.69 11.91
CA PHE A 35 -25.87 0.77 10.91
C PHE A 35 -24.49 0.50 11.50
N ILE A 36 -24.15 1.13 12.63
CA ILE A 36 -22.88 0.91 13.34
C ILE A 36 -22.77 -0.55 13.78
N PHE A 37 -23.83 -1.12 14.35
CA PHE A 37 -23.82 -2.51 14.79
C PHE A 37 -23.55 -3.47 13.63
N ILE A 38 -24.27 -3.34 12.51
CA ILE A 38 -24.12 -4.23 11.36
C ILE A 38 -22.73 -4.07 10.73
N ASN A 39 -22.30 -2.85 10.44
CA ASN A 39 -21.04 -2.64 9.72
C ASN A 39 -19.82 -2.80 10.61
N TYR A 40 -19.81 -2.13 11.76
CA TYR A 40 -18.63 -2.00 12.59
C TYR A 40 -18.45 -3.17 13.56
N ILE A 41 -19.55 -3.71 14.09
CA ILE A 41 -19.49 -4.84 15.03
C ILE A 41 -19.59 -6.16 14.29
N LEU A 42 -20.52 -6.34 13.35
CA LEU A 42 -20.72 -7.64 12.72
C LEU A 42 -19.78 -7.86 11.51
N LEU A 43 -19.90 -7.03 10.47
CA LEU A 43 -19.14 -7.21 9.22
C LEU A 43 -17.62 -7.04 9.43
N CYS A 44 -17.18 -5.98 10.10
CA CYS A 44 -15.75 -5.76 10.35
C CYS A 44 -15.11 -6.89 11.16
N ASN A 45 -15.80 -7.49 12.14
CA ASN A 45 -15.26 -8.62 12.90
C ASN A 45 -15.15 -9.89 12.04
N ILE A 46 -16.17 -10.20 11.23
CA ILE A 46 -16.11 -11.36 10.33
C ILE A 46 -14.93 -11.23 9.36
N ILE A 47 -14.79 -10.06 8.73
CA ILE A 47 -13.68 -9.77 7.82
C ILE A 47 -12.35 -9.82 8.58
N ALA A 48 -12.29 -9.29 9.80
CA ALA A 48 -11.06 -9.28 10.58
C ALA A 48 -10.62 -10.68 11.01
N VAL A 49 -11.54 -11.55 11.44
CA VAL A 49 -11.21 -12.93 11.79
C VAL A 49 -10.68 -13.69 10.57
N PHE A 50 -11.37 -13.59 9.44
CA PHE A 50 -10.89 -14.20 8.20
C PHE A 50 -9.51 -13.67 7.79
N GLY A 51 -9.32 -12.35 7.87
CA GLY A 51 -8.06 -11.70 7.57
C GLY A 51 -6.94 -12.09 8.53
N ILE A 52 -7.22 -12.29 9.83
CA ILE A 52 -6.24 -12.74 10.81
C ILE A 52 -5.76 -14.15 10.45
N VAL A 53 -6.69 -15.09 10.25
CA VAL A 53 -6.33 -16.47 9.87
C VAL A 53 -5.51 -16.48 8.58
N SER A 54 -5.97 -15.76 7.54
CA SER A 54 -5.30 -15.69 6.24
C SER A 54 -3.89 -15.09 6.35
N ASN A 55 -3.71 -14.00 7.11
CA ASN A 55 -2.40 -13.37 7.25
C ASN A 55 -1.45 -14.17 8.15
N ILE A 56 -1.94 -14.92 9.14
CA ILE A 56 -1.11 -15.89 9.90
C ILE A 56 -0.59 -16.96 8.94
N MET A 57 -1.47 -17.55 8.12
CA MET A 57 -1.07 -18.55 7.14
C MET A 57 -0.01 -17.98 6.17
N ASN A 58 -0.23 -16.77 5.64
CA ASN A 58 0.74 -16.10 4.77
C ASN A 58 2.08 -15.88 5.46
N ALA A 59 2.09 -15.36 6.70
CA ALA A 59 3.30 -15.13 7.46
C ALA A 59 4.08 -16.44 7.69
N VAL A 60 3.39 -17.52 8.07
CA VAL A 60 4.00 -18.84 8.25
C VAL A 60 4.57 -19.37 6.93
N ILE A 61 3.85 -19.22 5.82
CA ILE A 61 4.30 -19.67 4.50
C ILE A 61 5.56 -18.91 4.08
N PHE A 62 5.57 -17.58 4.15
CA PHE A 62 6.74 -16.78 3.76
C PHE A 62 7.94 -17.00 4.68
N TRP A 63 7.70 -17.24 5.97
CA TRP A 63 8.74 -17.65 6.91
C TRP A 63 9.36 -19.00 6.51
N ARG A 64 8.52 -20.00 6.18
CA ARG A 64 8.95 -21.33 5.75
C ARG A 64 9.65 -21.33 4.39
N GLN A 65 9.28 -20.44 3.48
CA GLN A 65 9.95 -20.27 2.18
C GLN A 65 11.34 -19.65 2.32
N GLY A 66 11.66 -19.04 3.47
CA GLY A 66 12.92 -18.36 3.73
C GLY A 66 12.89 -16.90 3.28
N LEU A 67 13.40 -16.03 4.15
CA LEU A 67 13.49 -14.58 3.93
C LEU A 67 14.75 -14.17 3.15
N ALA A 68 15.25 -15.06 2.29
CA ALA A 68 16.43 -14.83 1.44
C ALA A 68 16.10 -13.97 0.20
N GLU A 69 14.84 -14.00 -0.25
CA GLU A 69 14.38 -13.21 -1.38
C GLU A 69 13.65 -11.95 -0.90
N ALA A 70 13.95 -10.80 -1.50
CA ALA A 70 13.38 -9.50 -1.12
C ALA A 70 11.84 -9.47 -1.15
N ILE A 71 11.26 -10.18 -2.10
CA ILE A 71 9.81 -10.39 -2.21
C ILE A 71 9.21 -11.07 -0.97
N ASN A 72 9.86 -12.12 -0.46
CA ASN A 72 9.37 -12.88 0.69
C ASN A 72 9.43 -12.00 1.95
N VAL A 73 10.49 -11.20 2.10
CA VAL A 73 10.61 -10.19 3.17
C VAL A 73 9.44 -9.21 3.12
N SER A 74 9.12 -8.66 1.94
CA SER A 74 8.04 -7.69 1.79
C SER A 74 6.67 -8.30 2.08
N PHE A 75 6.36 -9.49 1.58
CA PHE A 75 5.07 -10.12 1.84
C PHE A 75 4.92 -10.63 3.28
N PHE A 76 6.02 -11.09 3.89
CA PHE A 76 6.04 -11.42 5.31
C PHE A 76 5.73 -10.18 6.16
N ALA A 77 6.42 -9.07 5.88
CA ALA A 77 6.19 -7.81 6.59
C ALA A 77 4.77 -7.27 6.36
N LEU A 78 4.24 -7.36 5.13
CA LEU A 78 2.86 -6.97 4.82
C LEU A 78 1.85 -7.81 5.61
N SER A 79 2.08 -9.12 5.70
CA SER A 79 1.21 -10.02 6.49
C SER A 79 1.25 -9.65 7.98
N LEU A 80 2.43 -9.28 8.51
CA LEU A 80 2.57 -8.86 9.90
C LEU A 80 1.88 -7.51 10.18
N SER A 81 2.02 -6.53 9.30
CA SER A 81 1.34 -5.24 9.46
C SER A 81 -0.18 -5.38 9.35
N ASP A 82 -0.66 -6.22 8.44
CA ASP A 82 -2.08 -6.54 8.32
C ASP A 82 -2.62 -7.26 9.57
N LEU A 83 -1.86 -8.20 10.16
CA LEU A 83 -2.24 -8.84 11.43
C LEU A 83 -2.39 -7.82 12.56
N CYS A 84 -1.38 -6.97 12.75
CA CYS A 84 -1.42 -5.94 13.76
C CYS A 84 -2.62 -4.99 13.56
N GLN A 85 -2.88 -4.57 12.31
CA GLN A 85 -4.06 -3.76 11.99
C GLN A 85 -5.36 -4.47 12.36
N LEU A 86 -5.53 -5.73 11.97
CA LEU A 86 -6.77 -6.48 12.16
C LEU A 86 -7.03 -6.79 13.65
N VAL A 87 -5.99 -7.08 14.43
CA VAL A 87 -6.10 -7.20 15.89
C VAL A 87 -6.61 -5.89 16.49
N MET A 88 -6.07 -4.74 16.07
CA MET A 88 -6.58 -3.44 16.53
C MET A 88 -8.03 -3.19 16.10
N VAL A 89 -8.44 -3.62 14.90
CA VAL A 89 -9.85 -3.56 14.45
C VAL A 89 -10.75 -4.36 15.40
N VAL A 90 -10.40 -5.60 15.72
CA VAL A 90 -11.17 -6.47 16.62
C VAL A 90 -11.27 -5.84 18.01
N LEU A 91 -10.18 -5.28 18.54
CA LEU A 91 -10.23 -4.59 19.82
C LEU A 91 -11.21 -3.41 19.76
N VAL A 92 -11.06 -2.49 18.81
CA VAL A 92 -11.94 -1.30 18.76
C VAL A 92 -13.41 -1.67 18.53
N SER A 93 -13.70 -2.66 17.68
CA SER A 93 -15.07 -3.06 17.36
C SER A 93 -15.80 -3.71 18.55
N ASN A 94 -15.12 -4.57 19.31
CA ASN A 94 -15.74 -5.32 20.42
C ASN A 94 -15.96 -4.45 21.67
N PHE A 95 -15.11 -3.46 21.91
CA PHE A 95 -15.33 -2.51 23.00
C PHE A 95 -16.48 -1.52 22.70
N HIS A 96 -16.91 -1.40 21.43
CA HIS A 96 -18.04 -0.55 21.05
C HIS A 96 -19.42 -1.14 21.43
N ILE A 97 -19.49 -2.35 21.97
CA ILE A 97 -20.74 -2.99 22.40
C ILE A 97 -21.34 -2.21 23.58
N PRO A 98 -22.50 -1.53 23.41
CA PRO A 98 -23.10 -0.69 24.46
C PRO A 98 -23.40 -1.47 25.74
N ALA A 99 -23.71 -2.77 25.61
CA ALA A 99 -23.97 -3.66 26.74
C ALA A 99 -22.74 -3.89 27.64
N LEU A 100 -21.52 -3.81 27.10
CA LEU A 100 -20.29 -3.86 27.91
C LEU A 100 -20.05 -2.53 28.62
N ALA A 101 -20.30 -1.40 27.95
CA ALA A 101 -20.15 -0.07 28.52
C ALA A 101 -21.14 0.22 29.66
N LEU A 102 -22.31 -0.42 29.67
CA LEU A 102 -23.32 -0.27 30.73
C LEU A 102 -23.00 -1.02 32.02
N ARG A 103 -21.98 -1.89 32.05
CA ARG A 103 -21.68 -2.74 33.23
C ARG A 103 -20.94 -2.02 34.34
N SER A 104 -20.07 -1.06 34.02
CA SER A 104 -19.32 -0.30 35.02
C SER A 104 -18.67 0.95 34.43
N ASN A 105 -18.41 1.94 35.27
CA ASN A 105 -17.63 3.12 34.91
C ASN A 105 -16.22 2.77 34.39
N PHE A 106 -15.63 1.71 34.93
CA PHE A 106 -14.36 1.17 34.43
C PHE A 106 -14.46 0.65 32.99
N ALA A 107 -15.57 0.00 32.62
CA ALA A 107 -15.79 -0.47 31.26
C ALA A 107 -15.95 0.69 30.26
N VAL A 108 -16.60 1.79 30.67
CA VAL A 108 -16.69 3.02 29.85
C VAL A 108 -15.31 3.62 29.63
N PHE A 109 -14.50 3.72 30.69
CA PHE A 109 -13.13 4.20 30.61
C PHE A 109 -12.28 3.34 29.67
N LEU A 110 -12.29 2.01 29.86
CA LEU A 110 -11.57 1.08 29.00
C LEU A 110 -12.02 1.18 27.54
N ASN A 111 -13.31 1.29 27.26
CA ASN A 111 -13.81 1.46 25.90
C ASN A 111 -13.24 2.74 25.24
N ARG A 112 -13.27 3.88 25.95
CA ARG A 112 -12.70 5.13 25.43
C ARG A 112 -11.18 5.03 25.23
N LEU A 113 -10.48 4.38 26.16
CA LEU A 113 -9.03 4.17 26.07
C LEU A 113 -8.67 3.28 24.87
N THR A 114 -9.38 2.16 24.69
CA THR A 114 -9.19 1.25 23.56
C THR A 114 -9.50 1.94 22.24
N TYR A 115 -10.61 2.68 22.14
CA TYR A 115 -10.94 3.42 20.93
C TYR A 115 -9.84 4.41 20.54
N TYR A 116 -9.28 5.11 21.53
CA TYR A 116 -8.20 6.06 21.30
C TYR A 116 -6.88 5.36 20.94
N VAL A 117 -6.38 4.46 21.79
CA VAL A 117 -5.06 3.82 21.60
C VAL A 117 -5.07 2.87 20.41
N CYS A 118 -5.99 1.90 20.38
CA CYS A 118 -6.07 0.93 19.30
C CYS A 118 -6.55 1.59 18.01
N GLY A 119 -7.37 2.65 18.07
CA GLY A 119 -7.77 3.41 16.89
C GLY A 119 -6.60 4.08 16.19
N VAL A 120 -5.70 4.72 16.93
CA VAL A 120 -4.47 5.33 16.38
C VAL A 120 -3.54 4.24 15.85
N LEU A 121 -3.26 3.19 16.63
CA LEU A 121 -2.37 2.09 16.20
C LEU A 121 -2.88 1.37 14.95
N ARG A 122 -4.21 1.16 14.84
CA ARG A 122 -4.84 0.61 13.63
C ARG A 122 -4.49 1.45 12.40
N ILE A 123 -4.55 2.78 12.51
CA ILE A 123 -4.20 3.69 11.42
C ILE A 123 -2.71 3.59 11.09
N CYS A 124 -1.83 3.51 12.10
CA CYS A 124 -0.39 3.34 11.90
C CYS A 124 -0.06 2.05 11.12
N PHE A 125 -0.57 0.90 11.57
CA PHE A 125 -0.33 -0.38 10.90
C PHE A 125 -0.89 -0.41 9.48
N SER A 126 -2.05 0.21 9.26
CA SER A 126 -2.62 0.41 7.92
C SER A 126 -1.66 1.15 6.98
N ARG A 127 -1.07 2.25 7.46
CA ARG A 127 -0.11 3.03 6.68
C ARG A 127 1.18 2.27 6.41
N ILE A 128 1.63 1.47 7.37
CA ILE A 128 2.79 0.59 7.18
C ILE A 128 2.51 -0.39 6.02
N SER A 129 1.33 -1.03 5.99
CA SER A 129 0.93 -1.91 4.87
C SER A 129 0.93 -1.17 3.52
N VAL A 130 0.43 0.08 3.48
CA VAL A 130 0.42 0.90 2.26
C VAL A 130 1.84 1.21 1.78
N TRP A 131 2.76 1.60 2.67
CA TRP A 131 4.15 1.86 2.30
C TRP A 131 4.93 0.60 1.92
N ILE A 132 4.65 -0.55 2.54
CA ILE A 132 5.19 -1.83 2.07
C ILE A 132 4.68 -2.12 0.66
N THR A 133 3.42 -1.82 0.36
CA THR A 133 2.87 -1.95 -1.00
C THR A 133 3.54 -0.99 -1.99
N VAL A 134 3.88 0.23 -1.59
CA VAL A 134 4.72 1.15 -2.40
C VAL A 134 6.05 0.48 -2.73
N LEU A 135 6.74 -0.12 -1.75
CA LEU A 135 8.02 -0.82 -1.98
C LEU A 135 7.86 -2.01 -2.94
N ILE A 136 6.80 -2.82 -2.77
CA ILE A 136 6.52 -3.96 -3.66
C ILE A 136 6.27 -3.48 -5.10
N THR A 137 5.46 -2.43 -5.30
CA THR A 137 5.18 -1.90 -6.64
C THR A 137 6.45 -1.32 -7.29
N LEU A 138 7.29 -0.64 -6.51
CA LEU A 138 8.56 -0.10 -6.97
C LEU A 138 9.55 -1.22 -7.34
N GLU A 139 9.71 -2.23 -6.49
CA GLU A 139 10.53 -3.43 -6.76
C GLU A 139 10.12 -4.04 -8.10
N ARG A 140 8.81 -4.23 -8.33
CA ARG A 140 8.30 -4.79 -9.60
C ARG A 140 8.60 -3.90 -10.80
N CYS A 141 8.45 -2.58 -10.66
CA CYS A 141 8.80 -1.65 -11.74
C CYS A 141 10.28 -1.76 -12.11
N VAL A 142 11.17 -1.77 -11.11
CA VAL A 142 12.62 -1.89 -11.33
C VAL A 142 12.99 -3.26 -11.88
N CYS A 143 12.37 -4.35 -11.40
CA CYS A 143 12.56 -5.69 -11.96
C CYS A 143 12.29 -5.76 -13.47
N ILE A 144 11.27 -5.05 -13.96
CA ILE A 144 10.89 -5.10 -15.38
C ILE A 144 11.69 -4.09 -16.22
N LEU A 145 11.92 -2.89 -15.70
CA LEU A 145 12.63 -1.82 -16.42
C LEU A 145 14.14 -2.02 -16.41
N SER A 146 14.70 -2.52 -15.31
CA SER A 146 16.14 -2.69 -15.12
C SER A 146 16.45 -3.91 -14.23
N PRO A 147 16.39 -5.13 -14.79
CA PRO A 147 16.59 -6.38 -14.03
C PRO A 147 17.99 -6.52 -13.43
N LEU A 148 19.00 -5.80 -13.95
CA LEU A 148 20.35 -5.79 -13.38
C LEU A 148 20.43 -4.91 -12.12
N LYS A 149 19.67 -3.81 -12.07
CA LYS A 149 19.67 -2.89 -10.93
C LYS A 149 18.86 -3.42 -9.75
N VAL A 150 17.80 -4.21 -9.99
CA VAL A 150 16.93 -4.66 -8.89
C VAL A 150 17.67 -5.50 -7.85
N ARG A 151 18.60 -6.37 -8.28
CA ARG A 151 19.39 -7.21 -7.36
C ARG A 151 20.39 -6.43 -6.51
N VAL A 152 20.77 -5.23 -6.96
CA VAL A 152 21.67 -4.33 -6.23
C VAL A 152 20.89 -3.47 -5.23
N PHE A 153 19.72 -2.96 -5.63
CA PHE A 153 18.91 -2.07 -4.79
C PHE A 153 18.06 -2.83 -3.77
N PHE A 154 17.38 -3.90 -4.19
CA PHE A 154 16.42 -4.65 -3.37
C PHE A 154 17.05 -5.95 -2.86
N THR A 155 18.00 -5.83 -1.92
CA THR A 155 18.49 -6.97 -1.16
C THR A 155 17.62 -7.18 0.09
N PRO A 156 17.43 -8.44 0.55
CA PRO A 156 16.54 -8.75 1.67
C PRO A 156 16.89 -7.99 2.96
N GLN A 157 18.18 -7.85 3.27
CA GLN A 157 18.66 -7.15 4.45
C GLN A 157 18.35 -5.65 4.40
N ARG A 158 18.65 -4.99 3.27
CA ARG A 158 18.36 -3.56 3.09
C ARG A 158 16.86 -3.32 3.14
N LEU A 159 16.09 -4.19 2.51
CA LEU A 159 14.63 -4.06 2.48
C LEU A 159 14.01 -4.24 3.87
N SER A 160 14.50 -5.20 4.66
CA SER A 160 14.08 -5.36 6.06
C SER A 160 14.38 -4.10 6.89
N LEU A 161 15.56 -3.49 6.71
CA LEU A 161 15.92 -2.25 7.39
C LEU A 161 15.02 -1.08 6.96
N VAL A 162 14.75 -0.94 5.66
CA VAL A 162 13.86 0.11 5.12
C VAL A 162 12.44 -0.06 5.66
N ILE A 163 11.92 -1.29 5.69
CA ILE A 163 10.60 -1.59 6.25
C ILE A 163 10.54 -1.26 7.75
N ALA A 164 11.57 -1.64 8.51
CA ALA A 164 11.65 -1.31 9.94
C ALA A 164 11.72 0.21 10.17
N ALA A 165 12.48 0.94 9.34
CA ALA A 165 12.56 2.40 9.40
C ALA A 165 11.22 3.05 9.07
N ILE A 166 10.51 2.59 8.03
CA ILE A 166 9.15 3.06 7.69
C ILE A 166 8.20 2.85 8.87
N ALA A 167 8.22 1.66 9.47
CA ALA A 167 7.39 1.36 10.63
C ALA A 167 7.70 2.28 11.82
N ALA A 168 8.98 2.47 12.13
CA ALA A 168 9.41 3.37 13.19
C ALA A 168 8.99 4.82 12.91
N LEU A 169 9.22 5.33 11.70
CA LEU A 169 8.84 6.70 11.32
C LEU A 169 7.34 6.94 11.42
N ILE A 170 6.51 5.98 11.00
CA ILE A 170 5.05 6.08 11.12
C ILE A 170 4.61 6.07 12.58
N LEU A 171 5.19 5.19 13.41
CA LEU A 171 4.85 5.13 14.84
C LEU A 171 5.31 6.38 15.59
N ILE A 172 6.53 6.84 15.34
CA ILE A 172 7.09 8.06 15.97
C ILE A 172 6.30 9.29 15.56
N SER A 173 5.98 9.46 14.27
CA SER A 173 5.15 10.59 13.80
C SER A 173 3.72 10.56 14.32
N SER A 174 3.23 9.39 14.74
CA SER A 174 1.92 9.22 15.39
C SER A 174 1.99 9.40 16.90
N SER A 175 3.19 9.35 17.50
CA SER A 175 3.35 9.42 18.96
C SER A 175 2.80 10.68 19.63
N PRO A 176 2.86 11.90 19.03
CA PRO A 176 2.32 13.09 19.67
C PRO A 176 0.82 12.99 19.91
N VAL A 177 0.11 12.19 19.10
CA VAL A 177 -1.31 11.92 19.31
C VAL A 177 -1.54 11.32 20.68
N PHE A 178 -0.72 10.39 21.18
CA PHE A 178 -0.94 9.79 22.51
C PHE A 178 -0.68 10.76 23.67
N ALA A 179 0.15 11.79 23.46
CA ALA A 179 0.44 12.81 24.46
C ALA A 179 -0.69 13.84 24.62
N THR A 180 -1.76 13.76 23.81
CA THR A 180 -2.84 14.77 23.80
C THR A 180 -3.90 14.53 24.86
N VAL A 181 -3.86 13.39 25.55
CA VAL A 181 -4.87 12.99 26.52
C VAL A 181 -4.24 12.65 27.86
N LYS A 182 -4.85 13.12 28.95
CA LYS A 182 -4.53 12.71 30.32
C LYS A 182 -5.69 11.92 30.93
N VAL A 183 -5.36 10.94 31.75
CA VAL A 183 -6.34 10.26 32.60
C VAL A 183 -6.52 11.09 33.87
N VAL A 184 -7.75 11.56 34.12
CA VAL A 184 -8.11 12.31 35.32
C VAL A 184 -9.01 11.46 36.20
N LYS A 185 -8.69 11.39 37.48
CA LYS A 185 -9.55 10.81 38.51
C LYS A 185 -10.55 11.87 38.96
N SER A 186 -11.84 11.56 38.91
CA SER A 186 -12.93 12.42 39.39
C SER A 186 -13.84 11.62 40.30
N VAL A 187 -14.42 12.24 41.33
CA VAL A 187 -15.39 11.58 42.20
C VAL A 187 -16.77 12.09 41.82
N GLU A 188 -17.65 11.19 41.39
CA GLU A 188 -19.04 11.54 41.03
C GLU A 188 -19.78 11.98 42.30
N PRO A 189 -20.25 13.24 42.40
CA PRO A 189 -20.84 13.78 43.63
C PRO A 189 -22.13 13.06 44.05
N LYS A 190 -22.85 12.46 43.09
CA LYS A 190 -24.14 11.81 43.33
C LYS A 190 -24.02 10.37 43.80
N THR A 191 -22.93 9.68 43.48
CA THR A 191 -22.76 8.25 43.75
C THR A 191 -21.54 7.95 44.62
N ASN A 192 -20.72 8.94 44.95
CA ASN A 192 -19.43 8.81 45.65
C ASN A 192 -18.49 7.80 44.99
N GLN A 193 -18.67 7.53 43.69
CA GLN A 193 -17.81 6.62 42.95
C GLN A 193 -16.63 7.37 42.35
N THR A 194 -15.46 6.74 42.42
CA THR A 194 -14.28 7.19 41.69
C THR A 194 -14.40 6.82 40.20
N LEU A 195 -14.32 7.83 39.35
CA LEU A 195 -14.36 7.74 37.89
C LEU A 195 -12.99 8.08 37.29
N TYR A 196 -12.66 7.39 36.20
CA TYR A 196 -11.50 7.69 35.37
C TYR A 196 -11.98 8.22 34.02
N SER A 197 -11.53 9.42 33.65
CA SER A 197 -11.94 10.09 32.42
C SER A 197 -10.72 10.51 31.60
N LEU A 198 -10.82 10.34 30.28
CA LEU A 198 -9.83 10.80 29.31
C LEU A 198 -10.14 12.25 28.95
N VAL A 199 -9.25 13.17 29.32
CA VAL A 199 -9.40 14.61 29.07
C VAL A 199 -8.34 15.06 28.08
N VAL A 200 -8.77 15.71 27.00
CA VAL A 200 -7.87 16.28 25.98
C VAL A 200 -7.19 17.53 26.55
N LEU A 201 -5.86 17.61 26.44
CA LEU A 201 -5.10 18.79 26.85
C LEU A 201 -5.22 19.88 25.79
N LYS A 202 -5.29 21.16 26.21
CA LYS A 202 -5.37 22.31 25.31
C LYS A 202 -4.14 22.46 24.41
N LEU A 203 -2.94 22.10 24.89
CA LEU A 203 -1.73 22.03 24.06
C LEU A 203 -1.75 20.78 23.15
N GLY A 204 -2.44 19.73 23.58
CA GLY A 204 -2.59 18.48 22.85
C GLY A 204 -3.39 18.63 21.56
N SER A 205 -4.38 19.53 21.49
CA SER A 205 -5.17 19.72 20.27
C SER A 205 -4.33 20.19 19.07
N SER A 206 -3.41 21.14 19.28
CA SER A 206 -2.50 21.62 18.23
C SER A 206 -1.56 20.50 17.73
N MET A 207 -1.01 19.70 18.66
CA MET A 207 -0.17 18.55 18.33
C MET A 207 -0.94 17.45 17.58
N GLN A 208 -2.21 17.25 17.95
CA GLN A 208 -3.11 16.33 17.26
C GLN A 208 -3.35 16.77 15.82
N ASP A 209 -3.66 18.05 15.60
CA ASP A 209 -3.93 18.59 14.27
C ASP A 209 -2.72 18.48 13.34
N PHE A 210 -1.53 18.78 13.85
CA PHE A 210 -0.28 18.59 13.10
C PHE A 210 -0.05 17.12 12.74
N SER A 211 -0.20 16.21 13.71
CA SER A 211 -0.01 14.77 13.49
C SER A 211 -1.00 14.22 12.48
N VAL A 212 -2.28 14.63 12.57
CA VAL A 212 -3.35 14.24 11.64
C VAL A 212 -3.08 14.77 10.23
N LEU A 213 -2.56 16.00 10.10
CA LEU A 213 -2.20 16.57 8.80
C LEU A 213 -0.99 15.86 8.18
N ALA A 214 0.07 15.62 8.95
CA ALA A 214 1.24 14.86 8.49
C ALA A 214 0.82 13.45 8.05
N MET A 215 -0.10 12.85 8.79
CA MET A 215 -0.73 11.60 8.44
C MET A 215 -1.48 11.70 7.10
N MET A 216 -2.36 12.68 6.91
CA MET A 216 -3.07 12.90 5.65
C MET A 216 -2.13 13.02 4.45
N CYS A 217 -1.12 13.88 4.55
CA CYS A 217 -0.15 14.10 3.47
C CYS A 217 0.58 12.82 3.11
N THR A 218 0.99 12.04 4.12
CA THR A 218 1.66 10.75 3.93
C THR A 218 0.76 9.74 3.19
N GLN A 219 -0.54 9.71 3.51
CA GLN A 219 -1.51 8.84 2.85
C GLN A 219 -1.67 9.22 1.37
N LEU A 220 -1.89 10.50 1.07
CA LEU A 220 -2.03 10.99 -0.31
C LEU A 220 -0.76 10.74 -1.13
N LEU A 221 0.41 10.97 -0.53
CA LEU A 221 1.70 10.71 -1.16
C LEU A 221 1.85 9.22 -1.52
N SER A 222 1.59 8.33 -0.57
CA SER A 222 1.72 6.89 -0.79
C SER A 222 0.76 6.37 -1.88
N LEU A 223 -0.51 6.81 -1.88
CA LEU A 223 -1.47 6.43 -2.92
C LEU A 223 -1.06 6.97 -4.30
N SER A 224 -0.56 8.19 -4.37
CA SER A 224 -0.06 8.78 -5.62
C SER A 224 1.12 7.98 -6.18
N ILE A 225 2.07 7.60 -5.32
CA ILE A 225 3.22 6.76 -5.73
C ILE A 225 2.74 5.38 -6.21
N ILE A 226 1.79 4.74 -5.52
CA ILE A 226 1.23 3.45 -5.94
C ILE A 226 0.60 3.58 -7.33
N VAL A 227 -0.21 4.60 -7.58
CA VAL A 227 -0.86 4.81 -8.89
C VAL A 227 0.19 5.00 -9.98
N ILE A 228 1.19 5.87 -9.75
CA ILE A 228 2.27 6.12 -10.71
C ILE A 228 3.05 4.84 -11.00
N ASN A 229 3.47 4.10 -9.97
CA ASN A 229 4.18 2.83 -10.13
C ASN A 229 3.34 1.81 -10.90
N ASN A 230 2.05 1.70 -10.64
CA ASN A 230 1.18 0.77 -11.37
C ASN A 230 1.03 1.16 -12.85
N VAL A 231 0.91 2.44 -13.17
CA VAL A 231 0.91 2.93 -14.56
C VAL A 231 2.24 2.58 -15.23
N LEU A 232 3.37 2.87 -14.58
CA LEU A 232 4.70 2.52 -15.11
C LEU A 232 4.86 1.01 -15.32
N LEU A 233 4.40 0.20 -14.37
CA LEU A 233 4.43 -1.26 -14.45
C LEU A 233 3.61 -1.77 -15.64
N LEU A 234 2.39 -1.25 -15.82
CA LEU A 234 1.53 -1.59 -16.96
C LEU A 234 2.16 -1.20 -18.30
N LEU A 235 2.75 -0.01 -18.40
CA LEU A 235 3.44 0.44 -19.61
C LEU A 235 4.67 -0.42 -19.90
N ALA A 236 5.46 -0.76 -18.88
CA ALA A 236 6.63 -1.62 -19.00
C ALA A 236 6.25 -3.03 -19.47
N LEU A 237 5.16 -3.60 -18.93
CA LEU A 237 4.61 -4.89 -19.34
C LEU A 237 4.11 -4.86 -20.80
N LYS A 238 3.41 -3.80 -21.21
CA LYS A 238 2.95 -3.62 -22.61
C LYS A 238 4.12 -3.55 -23.58
N ARG A 239 5.14 -2.72 -23.29
CA ARG A 239 6.36 -2.60 -24.10
C ARG A 239 7.09 -3.93 -24.24
N ARG A 240 7.23 -4.68 -23.14
CA ARG A 240 7.88 -6.01 -23.15
C ARG A 240 7.11 -7.02 -24.00
N LYS A 241 5.77 -7.00 -23.93
CA LYS A 241 4.93 -7.84 -24.79
C LYS A 241 5.11 -7.50 -26.28
N GLN A 242 5.13 -6.21 -26.63
CA GLN A 242 5.32 -5.77 -28.02
C GLN A 242 6.67 -6.19 -28.58
N ARG A 243 7.76 -6.00 -27.83
CA ARG A 243 9.10 -6.45 -28.24
C ARG A 243 9.15 -7.96 -28.49
N TRP A 244 8.55 -8.74 -27.59
CA TRP A 244 8.50 -10.19 -27.75
C TRP A 244 7.70 -10.65 -28.99
N ILE A 245 6.65 -9.91 -29.35
CA ILE A 245 5.91 -10.16 -30.59
C ILE A 245 6.78 -9.83 -31.80
N GLN A 246 7.45 -8.67 -31.80
CA GLN A 246 8.34 -8.24 -32.88
C GLN A 246 9.49 -9.24 -33.11
N GLU A 247 10.14 -9.70 -32.04
CA GLU A 247 11.20 -10.72 -32.11
C GLU A 247 10.68 -12.02 -32.73
N ARG A 248 9.47 -12.48 -32.36
CA ARG A 248 8.87 -13.68 -32.96
C ARG A 248 8.52 -13.51 -34.43
N SER A 249 7.94 -12.37 -34.79
CA SER A 249 7.59 -12.07 -36.18
C SER A 249 8.84 -11.98 -37.06
N GLY A 250 9.90 -11.31 -36.58
CA GLY A 250 11.18 -11.22 -37.30
C GLY A 250 11.86 -12.58 -37.49
N VAL A 251 11.84 -13.43 -36.47
CA VAL A 251 12.36 -14.81 -36.57
C VAL A 251 11.54 -15.65 -37.55
N PHE A 252 10.22 -15.48 -37.62
CA PHE A 252 9.37 -16.18 -38.58
C PHE A 252 9.68 -15.78 -40.02
N VAL A 253 9.82 -14.47 -40.29
CA VAL A 253 10.17 -13.95 -41.63
C VAL A 253 11.53 -14.49 -42.09
N LEU A 254 12.56 -14.44 -41.23
CA LEU A 254 13.89 -14.97 -41.55
C LEU A 254 13.85 -16.46 -41.90
N ARG A 255 13.04 -17.25 -41.20
CA ARG A 255 12.89 -18.69 -41.46
C ARG A 255 12.22 -18.96 -42.80
N GLU A 256 11.23 -18.15 -43.19
CA GLU A 256 10.57 -18.29 -44.49
C GLU A 256 11.50 -17.92 -45.64
N THR A 257 12.32 -16.87 -45.50
CA THR A 257 13.28 -16.46 -46.53
C THR A 257 14.38 -17.51 -46.75
N VAL A 258 14.87 -18.15 -45.68
CA VAL A 258 15.91 -19.19 -45.76
C VAL A 258 15.38 -20.52 -46.32
N GLN A 259 14.09 -20.80 -46.16
CA GLN A 259 13.49 -22.06 -46.60
C GLN A 259 12.95 -22.01 -48.05
N ARG A 260 12.94 -20.85 -48.71
CA ARG A 260 12.61 -20.78 -50.14
C ARG A 260 13.78 -21.39 -50.95
N PRO A 261 13.55 -22.44 -51.74
CA PRO A 261 14.57 -22.96 -52.66
C PRO A 261 14.98 -21.86 -53.63
N VAL A 262 16.27 -21.79 -53.94
CA VAL A 262 16.81 -20.95 -55.02
C VAL A 262 16.53 -21.67 -56.34
N ASP A 263 15.26 -21.72 -56.73
CA ASP A 263 14.85 -22.13 -58.07
C ASP A 263 14.12 -20.91 -58.65
N ASP A 264 14.86 -20.07 -59.38
CA ASP A 264 14.36 -19.11 -60.38
C ASP A 264 15.52 -18.19 -60.81
N GLN A 265 16.56 -18.76 -61.44
CA GLN A 265 17.51 -17.95 -62.20
C GLN A 265 18.16 -18.72 -63.36
N GLU A 266 17.34 -19.33 -64.20
CA GLU A 266 17.73 -19.73 -65.56
C GLU A 266 16.50 -19.54 -66.44
N ASP A 267 16.50 -18.47 -67.25
CA ASP A 267 15.91 -18.39 -68.59
C ASP A 267 15.69 -16.92 -69.00
N ALA A 268 16.66 -16.34 -69.73
CA ALA A 268 16.42 -15.37 -70.80
C ALA A 268 17.76 -14.96 -71.46
N VAL A 269 18.33 -15.87 -72.25
CA VAL A 269 19.24 -15.51 -73.34
C VAL A 269 18.48 -15.73 -74.64
N THR A 270 18.03 -14.68 -75.32
CA THR A 270 18.15 -14.56 -76.79
C THR A 270 17.73 -13.19 -77.35
N THR A 271 18.69 -12.62 -78.10
CA THR A 271 18.58 -11.86 -79.36
C THR A 271 18.06 -10.41 -79.42
N ALA A 272 18.91 -9.60 -80.06
CA ALA A 272 18.84 -8.20 -80.39
C ALA A 272 17.70 -7.80 -81.37
N GLY A 273 17.30 -6.53 -81.28
CA GLY A 273 16.51 -5.79 -82.26
C GLY A 273 16.57 -4.29 -81.97
N SER A 274 16.85 -3.49 -83.00
CA SER A 274 17.32 -2.11 -82.96
C SER A 274 16.28 -1.01 -82.66
N SER A 275 16.82 0.15 -82.23
CA SER A 275 16.39 1.54 -82.52
C SER A 275 15.37 2.22 -81.59
N GLY A 276 15.70 3.46 -81.20
CA GLY A 276 14.71 4.49 -80.80
C GLY A 276 14.89 5.13 -79.42
N HIS A 277 15.61 6.26 -79.38
CA HIS A 277 15.46 7.44 -78.49
C HIS A 277 14.58 7.37 -77.22
N GLY A 278 15.15 7.79 -76.09
CA GLY A 278 14.38 8.45 -75.02
C GLY A 278 14.81 8.13 -73.59
N ALA A 279 15.60 9.04 -73.02
CA ALA A 279 15.90 9.34 -71.62
C ALA A 279 15.31 8.50 -70.44
N ALA A 280 16.18 8.40 -69.41
CA ALA A 280 15.93 8.26 -67.97
C ALA A 280 16.02 6.86 -67.35
N ALA A 281 17.18 6.54 -66.76
CA ALA A 281 17.31 6.09 -65.37
C ALA A 281 18.78 5.92 -65.02
N SER A 282 19.26 6.83 -64.18
CA SER A 282 20.62 6.92 -63.68
C SER A 282 20.90 5.83 -62.63
N ALA A 283 22.11 5.29 -62.71
CA ALA A 283 22.91 4.75 -61.61
C ALA A 283 22.40 3.50 -60.87
N LEU A 284 22.59 2.34 -61.50
CA LEU A 284 23.00 1.13 -60.80
C LEU A 284 24.53 1.04 -60.84
N ASN A 285 25.14 0.55 -59.75
CA ASN A 285 26.57 0.25 -59.53
C ASN A 285 27.48 1.37 -59.01
N ILE A 286 27.51 1.52 -57.68
CA ILE A 286 28.76 1.70 -56.93
C ILE A 286 28.74 0.78 -55.69
N THR A 287 29.46 -0.33 -55.82
CA THR A 287 30.39 -0.98 -54.88
C THR A 287 30.32 -0.60 -53.40
N ILE A 288 30.23 -1.60 -52.51
CA ILE A 288 31.28 -1.94 -51.52
C ILE A 288 31.01 -3.37 -51.04
N ALA A 289 31.86 -4.29 -51.50
CA ALA A 289 32.14 -5.51 -50.79
C ALA A 289 32.86 -5.15 -49.49
N GLN A 290 32.29 -5.52 -48.33
CA GLN A 290 33.08 -5.72 -47.11
C GLN A 290 32.37 -6.74 -46.22
N SER A 291 32.92 -7.95 -46.24
CA SER A 291 33.08 -8.83 -45.08
C SER A 291 31.92 -8.88 -44.09
N THR A 292 30.89 -9.66 -44.41
CA THR A 292 30.24 -10.44 -43.36
C THR A 292 30.66 -11.87 -43.58
N GLU A 293 31.60 -12.34 -42.75
CA GLU A 293 31.73 -13.75 -42.49
C GLU A 293 30.32 -14.31 -42.34
N VAL A 294 29.94 -15.17 -43.26
CA VAL A 294 28.96 -16.20 -42.98
C VAL A 294 29.63 -17.05 -41.92
N VAL A 295 29.55 -16.61 -40.66
CA VAL A 295 29.50 -17.53 -39.54
C VAL A 295 28.21 -18.29 -39.81
N VAL A 296 28.35 -19.38 -40.58
CA VAL A 296 27.49 -20.53 -40.45
C VAL A 296 27.61 -20.85 -38.97
N GLY A 297 26.69 -20.29 -38.20
CA GLY A 297 26.37 -20.72 -36.86
C GLY A 297 25.82 -22.12 -37.02
N ARG A 298 26.72 -23.06 -37.31
CA ARG A 298 26.62 -24.46 -36.92
C ARG A 298 26.01 -24.39 -35.54
N ALA A 299 24.84 -25.00 -35.38
CA ALA A 299 24.16 -25.12 -34.11
C ALA A 299 25.20 -25.58 -33.07
N ARG A 300 25.83 -24.61 -32.41
CA ARG A 300 26.59 -24.83 -31.21
C ARG A 300 25.48 -25.23 -30.27
N THR A 301 25.40 -26.53 -30.01
CA THR A 301 24.86 -27.05 -28.77
C THR A 301 25.24 -26.04 -27.70
N ALA A 302 24.26 -25.26 -27.27
CA ALA A 302 24.47 -24.23 -26.29
C ALA A 302 24.95 -24.95 -25.04
N GLY A 303 26.28 -24.99 -24.85
CA GLY A 303 26.84 -25.11 -23.52
C GLY A 303 26.21 -24.01 -22.67
N PRO A 304 25.96 -24.25 -21.38
CA PRO A 304 25.05 -23.44 -20.58
C PRO A 304 25.61 -22.02 -20.45
N GLY A 305 25.18 -21.13 -21.35
CA GLY A 305 25.27 -19.69 -21.18
C GLY A 305 24.44 -19.27 -19.97
N PRO A 306 24.67 -18.07 -19.42
CA PRO A 306 24.15 -17.66 -18.11
C PRO A 306 22.65 -17.95 -18.05
N GLY A 307 22.29 -18.85 -17.14
CA GLY A 307 21.07 -19.66 -17.21
C GLY A 307 19.85 -18.90 -17.68
N LEU A 308 19.36 -19.24 -18.87
CA LEU A 308 18.09 -18.74 -19.38
C LEU A 308 17.03 -19.08 -18.31
N PRO A 309 16.30 -18.09 -17.77
CA PRO A 309 15.37 -18.34 -16.68
C PRO A 309 14.36 -19.39 -17.12
N SER A 310 14.20 -20.44 -16.31
CA SER A 310 13.26 -21.52 -16.60
C SER A 310 11.87 -20.96 -16.92
N THR A 311 11.11 -21.63 -17.78
CA THR A 311 9.73 -21.25 -18.12
C THR A 311 8.88 -21.03 -16.86
N ALA A 312 9.13 -21.81 -15.81
CA ALA A 312 8.48 -21.68 -14.51
C ALA A 312 8.79 -20.33 -13.81
N THR A 313 10.03 -19.85 -13.88
CA THR A 313 10.44 -18.53 -13.34
C THR A 313 9.72 -17.39 -14.06
N ILE A 314 9.64 -17.46 -15.39
CA ILE A 314 8.94 -16.44 -16.20
C ILE A 314 7.44 -16.41 -15.88
N MET A 315 6.81 -17.57 -15.72
CA MET A 315 5.40 -17.67 -15.35
C MET A 315 5.15 -17.11 -13.94
N ARG A 316 6.05 -17.38 -13.00
CA ARG A 316 6.00 -16.85 -11.63
C ARG A 316 6.05 -15.32 -11.64
N ASP A 317 7.00 -14.72 -12.35
CA ASP A 317 7.17 -13.27 -12.43
C ASP A 317 5.95 -12.57 -13.05
N ARG A 318 5.33 -13.18 -14.06
CA ARG A 318 4.09 -12.68 -14.67
C ARG A 318 2.91 -12.74 -13.71
N LYS A 319 2.70 -13.88 -13.05
CA LYS A 319 1.63 -14.06 -12.05
C LYS A 319 1.77 -13.04 -10.93
N LEU A 320 3.00 -12.86 -10.47
CA LEU A 320 3.35 -11.93 -9.42
C LEU A 320 3.11 -10.47 -9.81
N SER A 321 3.54 -10.06 -11.01
CA SER A 321 3.29 -8.68 -11.49
C SER A 321 1.79 -8.40 -11.63
N ARG A 322 1.02 -9.38 -12.13
CA ARG A 322 -0.45 -9.30 -12.21
C ARG A 322 -1.08 -9.21 -10.81
N MET A 323 -0.61 -10.02 -9.87
CA MET A 323 -1.08 -10.00 -8.48
C MET A 323 -0.86 -8.63 -7.83
N VAL A 324 0.32 -8.03 -8.01
CA VAL A 324 0.64 -6.71 -7.46
C VAL A 324 -0.24 -5.60 -8.03
N ILE A 325 -0.57 -5.65 -9.32
CA ILE A 325 -1.51 -4.70 -9.96
C ILE A 325 -2.90 -4.85 -9.35
N ILE A 326 -3.41 -6.08 -9.22
CA ILE A 326 -4.72 -6.35 -8.63
C ILE A 326 -4.77 -5.85 -7.18
N LEU A 327 -3.75 -6.20 -6.37
CA LEU A 327 -3.65 -5.75 -4.99
C LEU A 327 -3.66 -4.22 -4.89
N SER A 328 -2.93 -3.54 -5.78
CA SER A 328 -2.88 -2.08 -5.80
C SER A 328 -4.22 -1.45 -6.17
N VAL A 329 -4.97 -2.03 -7.12
CA VAL A 329 -6.32 -1.56 -7.47
C VAL A 329 -7.28 -1.72 -6.30
N ILE A 330 -7.23 -2.86 -5.61
CA ILE A 330 -8.05 -3.11 -4.41
C ILE A 330 -7.71 -2.09 -3.32
N LEU A 331 -6.42 -1.86 -3.06
CA LEU A 331 -5.95 -0.92 -2.06
C LEU A 331 -6.39 0.51 -2.40
N VAL A 332 -6.15 0.99 -3.63
CA VAL A 332 -6.60 2.33 -4.02
C VAL A 332 -8.12 2.46 -3.90
N GLY A 333 -8.87 1.45 -4.35
CA GLY A 333 -10.33 1.41 -4.23
C GLY A 333 -10.84 1.44 -2.79
N SER A 334 -10.15 0.79 -1.85
CA SER A 334 -10.55 0.76 -0.44
C SER A 334 -10.17 2.04 0.32
N PHE A 335 -9.03 2.64 0.02
CA PHE A 335 -8.53 3.81 0.75
C PHE A 335 -8.99 5.16 0.18
N LEU A 336 -9.27 5.24 -1.12
CA LEU A 336 -9.62 6.51 -1.77
C LEU A 336 -10.91 7.12 -1.20
N PRO A 337 -12.04 6.38 -1.03
CA PRO A 337 -13.27 6.96 -0.48
C PRO A 337 -13.07 7.49 0.94
N SER A 338 -12.38 6.72 1.81
CA SER A 338 -12.09 7.13 3.18
C SER A 338 -11.18 8.37 3.24
N THR A 339 -10.20 8.46 2.34
CA THR A 339 -9.27 9.59 2.30
C THR A 339 -9.98 10.85 1.81
N VAL A 340 -10.76 10.74 0.73
CA VAL A 340 -11.57 11.85 0.19
C VAL A 340 -12.57 12.34 1.22
N TRP A 341 -13.32 11.43 1.86
CA TRP A 341 -14.26 11.79 2.93
C TRP A 341 -13.56 12.54 4.07
N PHE A 342 -12.45 12.01 4.55
CA PHE A 342 -11.71 12.64 5.64
C PHE A 342 -11.17 14.03 5.23
N CYS A 343 -10.67 14.20 4.00
CA CYS A 343 -10.27 15.52 3.48
C CYS A 343 -11.44 16.50 3.43
N LEU A 344 -12.61 16.06 2.94
CA LEU A 344 -13.82 16.88 2.88
C LEU A 344 -14.24 17.37 4.27
N THR A 345 -14.22 16.50 5.29
CA THR A 345 -14.57 16.89 6.67
C THR A 345 -13.62 17.93 7.29
N ARG A 346 -12.39 18.05 6.78
CA ARG A 346 -11.41 19.03 7.24
C ARG A 346 -11.51 20.36 6.48
N ILE A 347 -11.88 20.32 5.20
CA ILE A 347 -12.07 21.53 4.38
C ILE A 347 -13.43 22.19 4.66
N ARG A 348 -14.47 21.37 4.83
CA ARG A 348 -15.85 21.81 4.99
C ARG A 348 -16.36 21.39 6.38
N PRO A 349 -16.46 22.32 7.35
CA PRO A 349 -16.96 22.00 8.69
C PRO A 349 -18.42 21.53 8.69
N GLU A 350 -19.20 21.84 7.64
CA GLU A 350 -20.58 21.38 7.44
C GLU A 350 -20.72 19.85 7.35
N PHE A 351 -19.65 19.14 6.99
CA PHE A 351 -19.64 17.67 6.92
C PHE A 351 -19.08 17.01 8.19
N GLN A 352 -18.84 17.77 9.26
CA GLN A 352 -18.41 17.19 10.53
C GLN A 352 -19.59 16.51 11.22
N PRO A 353 -19.48 15.21 11.60
CA PRO A 353 -20.58 14.45 12.21
C PRO A 353 -21.10 15.04 13.52
N ASN A 354 -20.33 15.91 14.17
CA ASN A 354 -20.62 16.45 15.50
C ASN A 354 -21.21 17.86 15.47
N GLY A 355 -21.37 18.49 14.29
CA GLY A 355 -21.65 19.94 14.22
C GLY A 355 -20.51 20.76 14.84
N ARG A 356 -20.60 22.09 14.77
CA ARG A 356 -19.65 22.97 15.46
C ARG A 356 -19.81 22.91 16.98
#